data_AF-A0A735RMK7-F1
#
_entry.id   AF-A0A735RMK7-F1
#
_cell.length_a   1.000
_cell.length_b   1.000
_cell.length_c   1.000
_cell.angle_alpha   90.00
_cell.angle_beta   90.00
_cell.angle_gamma   90.00
#
_symmetry.space_group_name_H-M   'P 1'
#
loop_
_entity.id
_entity.type
_entity.pdbx_description
1 polymer ?
#
loop_
_entity_poly.entity_id
_entity_poly.type
_entity_poly.pdbx_seq_one_letter_code
_entity_poly.pdbx_strand_id
1 'polypeptide(L)'
;MKTITYTQMRSDLSATLELLRSGESVTVTQRGKPDIVISAKTVDKVVSGKEIKPQTKTIDAHLAQLISSNLSPQVTEGVMKFTKQLDVLLQSDEARQTMMKAANAALALQGVSESFIKALQYTQTKHAEIIKKLEDK
;
A
#
# COMPACT_ATOMS: atom_id res chain seq x y z
N MET A 1 34.45 -4.66 -0.68
CA MET A 1 33.75 -5.76 0.02
C MET A 1 34.57 -6.13 1.24
N LYS A 2 34.08 -5.77 2.42
CA LYS A 2 34.80 -5.93 3.69
C LYS A 2 34.24 -7.10 4.49
N THR A 3 35.09 -7.92 5.08
CA THR A 3 34.67 -9.03 5.95
C THR A 3 34.88 -8.65 7.41
N ILE A 4 33.84 -8.78 8.23
CA ILE A 4 33.88 -8.49 9.67
C ILE A 4 33.23 -9.61 10.47
N THR A 5 33.63 -9.79 11.71
CA THR A 5 32.98 -10.75 12.61
C THR A 5 31.69 -10.17 13.18
N TYR A 6 30.76 -11.05 13.57
CA TYR A 6 29.53 -10.67 14.26
C TYR A 6 29.77 -9.78 15.50
N THR A 7 30.86 -10.04 16.25
CA THR A 7 31.22 -9.24 17.42
C THR A 7 31.66 -7.83 17.03
N GLN A 8 32.52 -7.69 16.01
CA GLN A 8 32.96 -6.39 15.50
C GLN A 8 31.79 -5.58 14.93
N MET A 9 30.90 -6.21 14.17
CA MET A 9 29.69 -5.55 13.65
C MET A 9 28.82 -4.99 14.78
N ARG A 10 28.71 -5.69 15.92
CA ARG A 10 27.92 -5.24 17.07
C ARG A 10 28.56 -4.05 17.79
N SER A 11 29.89 -4.06 17.93
CA SER A 11 30.63 -2.96 18.55
C SER A 11 30.66 -1.72 17.65
N ASP A 12 30.86 -1.92 16.35
CA ASP A 12 31.11 -0.86 15.37
C ASP A 12 29.95 -0.77 14.36
N LEU A 13 28.71 -0.85 14.86
CA LEU A 13 27.52 -0.88 14.01
C LEU A 13 27.39 0.40 13.17
N SER A 14 27.70 1.56 13.76
CA SER A 14 27.68 2.85 13.07
C SER A 14 28.63 2.89 11.88
N ALA A 15 29.88 2.43 12.06
CA ALA A 15 30.84 2.34 10.97
C ALA A 15 30.38 1.35 9.89
N THR A 16 29.78 0.23 10.28
CA THR A 16 29.24 -0.75 9.33
C THR A 16 28.08 -0.17 8.52
N LEU A 17 27.16 0.55 9.15
CA LEU A 17 26.03 1.21 8.48
C LEU A 17 26.50 2.33 7.54
N GLU A 18 27.55 3.05 7.90
CA GLU A 18 28.14 4.08 7.03
C GLU A 18 28.75 3.47 5.76
N LEU A 19 29.46 2.33 5.89
CA LEU A 19 29.95 1.57 4.73
C LEU A 19 28.78 1.13 3.83
N LEU A 20 27.70 0.61 4.40
CA LEU A 20 26.49 0.27 3.66
C LEU A 20 25.85 1.50 2.99
N ARG A 21 25.82 2.66 3.67
CA ARG A 21 25.29 3.92 3.13
C ARG A 21 26.10 4.41 1.93
N SER A 22 27.41 4.19 1.92
CA SER A 22 28.29 4.48 0.78
C SER A 22 28.07 3.53 -0.41
N GLY A 23 27.28 2.47 -0.24
CA GLY A 23 27.01 1.45 -1.25
C GLY A 23 27.96 0.25 -1.21
N GLU A 24 28.86 0.17 -0.22
CA GLU A 24 29.75 -0.98 -0.07
C GLU A 24 29.01 -2.17 0.53
N SER A 25 29.34 -3.40 0.08
CA SER A 25 28.86 -4.64 0.68
C SER A 25 29.79 -5.15 1.78
N VAL A 26 29.19 -5.70 2.84
CA VAL A 26 29.90 -6.21 4.03
C VAL A 26 29.50 -7.66 4.28
N THR A 27 30.50 -8.53 4.43
CA THR A 27 30.30 -9.94 4.82
C THR A 27 30.49 -10.08 6.32
N VAL A 28 29.47 -10.61 7.01
CA VAL A 28 29.47 -10.86 8.44
C VAL A 28 29.63 -12.35 8.70
N THR A 29 30.69 -12.70 9.42
CA THR A 29 31.00 -14.10 9.77
C THR A 29 30.68 -14.38 11.24
N GLN A 30 30.22 -15.60 11.52
CA GLN A 30 29.94 -16.05 12.88
C GLN A 30 30.33 -17.52 13.04
N ARG A 31 31.00 -17.85 14.15
CA ARG A 31 31.39 -19.24 14.46
C ARG A 31 30.16 -20.14 14.50
N GLY A 32 30.19 -21.21 13.70
CA GLY A 32 29.12 -22.21 13.63
C GLY A 32 27.88 -21.76 12.85
N LYS A 33 27.94 -20.64 12.13
CA LYS A 33 26.87 -20.17 11.24
C LYS A 33 27.43 -19.86 9.86
N PRO A 34 26.59 -19.93 8.81
CA PRO A 34 26.99 -19.50 7.48
C PRO A 34 27.24 -17.99 7.46
N ASP A 35 28.13 -17.58 6.56
CA ASP A 35 28.46 -16.16 6.35
C ASP A 35 27.29 -15.42 5.71
N ILE A 36 27.08 -14.18 6.15
CA ILE A 36 25.96 -13.33 5.71
C ILE A 36 26.51 -12.14 4.95
N VAL A 37 26.05 -11.93 3.71
CA VAL A 37 26.42 -10.75 2.91
C VAL A 37 25.33 -9.69 3.04
N ILE A 38 25.71 -8.51 3.53
CA ILE A 38 24.82 -7.36 3.71
C ILE A 38 25.16 -6.32 2.65
N SER A 39 24.15 -5.83 1.95
CA SER A 39 24.26 -4.74 0.98
C SER A 39 23.12 -3.74 1.19
N ALA A 40 23.40 -2.45 1.04
CA ALA A 40 22.35 -1.45 1.02
C ALA A 40 21.64 -1.46 -0.34
N LYS A 41 20.32 -1.48 -0.31
CA LYS A 41 19.49 -1.24 -1.48
C LYS A 41 18.96 0.17 -1.40
N THR A 42 19.43 1.06 -2.27
CA THR A 42 18.78 2.35 -2.48
C THR A 42 17.41 2.08 -3.10
N VAL A 43 16.38 2.37 -2.33
CA VAL A 43 15.01 2.30 -2.82
C VAL A 43 14.73 3.66 -3.46
N ASP A 44 15.24 3.89 -4.67
CA ASP A 44 14.96 5.11 -5.46
C ASP A 44 13.46 5.26 -5.70
N LYS A 45 12.77 4.12 -5.71
CA LYS A 45 11.32 4.06 -5.67
C LYS A 45 10.88 3.91 -4.23
N VAL A 46 10.96 4.99 -3.46
CA VAL A 46 9.94 5.22 -2.44
C VAL A 46 8.66 5.05 -3.23
N VAL A 47 7.98 3.91 -3.04
CA VAL A 47 6.54 3.88 -3.16
C VAL A 47 6.09 4.74 -1.99
N SER A 48 6.32 6.05 -2.13
CA SER A 48 5.55 7.11 -1.53
C SER A 48 4.18 6.65 -1.90
N GLY A 49 3.49 6.08 -0.90
CA GLY A 49 2.29 5.29 -1.08
C GLY A 49 1.51 5.98 -2.16
N LYS A 50 1.29 5.28 -3.29
CA LYS A 50 0.70 5.84 -4.51
C LYS A 50 -0.18 6.98 -4.01
N GLU A 51 0.20 8.22 -4.32
CA GLU A 51 -0.83 9.21 -4.52
C GLU A 51 -1.68 8.56 -5.60
N ILE A 52 -2.68 7.81 -5.14
CA ILE A 52 -3.93 7.65 -5.81
C ILE A 52 -4.44 9.09 -5.74
N LYS A 53 -3.89 9.96 -6.61
CA LYS A 53 -4.72 10.91 -7.31
C LYS A 53 -5.96 10.09 -7.64
N PRO A 54 -7.16 10.51 -7.23
CA PRO A 54 -8.38 9.87 -7.69
C PRO A 54 -8.40 10.07 -9.21
N GLN A 55 -7.71 9.18 -9.91
CA GLN A 55 -7.90 8.87 -11.30
C GLN A 55 -9.13 7.96 -11.37
N THR A 56 -10.23 8.41 -10.76
CA THR A 56 -11.55 7.89 -11.08
C THR A 56 -11.85 8.15 -12.56
N LYS A 57 -11.23 9.17 -13.17
CA LYS A 57 -11.42 9.49 -14.59
C LYS A 57 -10.72 8.56 -15.61
N THR A 58 -9.68 7.81 -15.25
CA THR A 58 -8.97 6.94 -16.23
C THR A 58 -9.45 5.50 -16.21
N ILE A 59 -9.93 5.00 -15.06
CA ILE A 59 -10.54 3.66 -15.00
C ILE A 59 -11.80 3.63 -15.86
N ASP A 60 -12.63 4.68 -15.79
CA ASP A 60 -13.83 4.81 -16.62
C ASP A 60 -13.49 4.88 -18.11
N ALA A 61 -12.44 5.60 -18.49
CA ALA A 61 -12.02 5.73 -19.89
C ALA A 61 -11.48 4.41 -20.47
N HIS A 62 -10.64 3.70 -19.71
CA HIS A 62 -10.10 2.41 -20.14
C HIS A 62 -11.15 1.30 -20.11
N LEU A 63 -12.04 1.30 -19.12
CA LEU A 63 -13.14 0.34 -19.06
C LEU A 63 -14.17 0.62 -20.17
N ALA A 64 -14.51 1.88 -20.43
CA ALA A 64 -15.36 2.27 -21.56
C ALA A 64 -14.72 1.89 -22.91
N GLN A 65 -13.40 2.06 -23.05
CA GLN A 65 -12.68 1.67 -24.25
C GLN A 65 -12.70 0.15 -24.45
N LEU A 66 -12.48 -0.64 -23.39
CA LEU A 66 -12.59 -2.10 -23.43
C LEU A 66 -14.02 -2.58 -23.74
N ILE A 67 -15.03 -1.98 -23.12
CA ILE A 67 -16.44 -2.29 -23.37
C ILE A 67 -16.82 -1.95 -24.82
N SER A 68 -16.43 -0.77 -25.32
CA SER A 68 -16.72 -0.34 -26.70
C SER A 68 -16.02 -1.20 -27.76
N SER A 69 -14.83 -1.73 -27.43
CA SER A 69 -14.02 -2.53 -28.36
C SER A 69 -14.48 -3.98 -28.53
N ASN A 70 -15.28 -4.53 -27.59
CA ASN A 70 -15.59 -5.96 -27.57
C ASN A 70 -17.05 -6.34 -27.25
N LEU A 71 -17.95 -5.40 -26.91
CA LEU A 71 -19.33 -5.75 -26.50
C LEU A 71 -20.42 -5.06 -27.33
N SER A 72 -21.47 -5.83 -27.63
CA SER A 72 -22.71 -5.34 -28.27
C SER A 72 -23.33 -4.18 -27.48
N PRO A 73 -23.96 -3.18 -28.14
CA PRO A 73 -24.59 -2.02 -27.50
C PRO A 73 -25.55 -2.38 -26.35
N GLN A 74 -26.25 -3.52 -26.48
CA GLN A 74 -27.22 -3.99 -25.49
C GLN A 74 -26.55 -4.49 -24.19
N VAL A 75 -25.37 -5.11 -24.30
CA VAL A 75 -24.62 -5.60 -23.12
C VAL A 75 -23.94 -4.44 -22.41
N THR A 76 -23.48 -3.44 -23.17
CA THR A 76 -22.90 -2.20 -22.64
C THR A 76 -23.89 -1.45 -21.73
N GLU A 77 -25.14 -1.32 -22.16
CA GLU A 77 -26.19 -0.72 -21.32
C GLU A 77 -26.48 -1.55 -20.05
N GLY A 78 -26.49 -2.89 -20.17
CA GLY A 78 -26.67 -3.78 -19.03
C GLY A 78 -25.59 -3.61 -17.97
N VAL A 79 -24.32 -3.58 -18.39
CA VAL A 79 -23.17 -3.34 -17.51
C VAL A 79 -23.23 -1.94 -16.90
N MET A 80 -23.62 -0.92 -17.66
CA MET A 80 -23.74 0.45 -17.17
C MET A 80 -24.87 0.61 -16.15
N LYS A 81 -26.00 -0.08 -16.32
CA LYS A 81 -27.09 -0.08 -15.35
C LYS A 81 -26.70 -0.84 -14.08
N PHE A 82 -26.03 -1.98 -14.22
CA PHE A 82 -25.56 -2.77 -13.10
C PHE A 82 -24.52 -2.03 -12.27
N THR A 83 -23.53 -1.39 -12.91
CA THR A 83 -22.50 -0.60 -12.22
C THR A 83 -23.11 0.58 -11.46
N LYS A 84 -24.09 1.28 -12.03
CA LYS A 84 -24.84 2.34 -11.32
C LYS A 84 -25.61 1.80 -10.12
N GLN A 85 -26.26 0.66 -10.24
CA GLN A 85 -26.98 0.03 -9.12
C GLN A 85 -26.01 -0.43 -8.02
N LEU A 86 -24.83 -0.95 -8.39
CA LEU A 86 -23.80 -1.36 -7.46
C LEU A 86 -23.19 -0.16 -6.72
N ASP A 87 -22.98 0.95 -7.42
CA ASP A 87 -22.49 2.20 -6.84
C ASP A 87 -23.49 2.77 -5.81
N VAL A 88 -24.78 2.77 -6.14
CA VAL A 88 -25.85 3.16 -5.20
C VAL A 88 -25.89 2.24 -3.96
N LEU A 89 -25.68 0.93 -4.13
CA LEU A 89 -25.62 0.00 -3.00
C LEU A 89 -24.35 0.16 -2.14
N LEU A 90 -23.20 0.44 -2.75
CA LEU A 90 -21.94 0.72 -2.07
C LEU A 90 -21.94 2.09 -1.37
N GLN A 91 -22.82 2.99 -1.79
CA GLN A 91 -23.06 4.26 -1.12
C GLN A 91 -23.94 4.10 0.13
N SER A 92 -24.59 2.96 0.35
CA SER A 92 -25.33 2.72 1.61
C SER A 92 -24.40 2.66 2.82
N ASP A 93 -24.83 3.25 3.92
CA ASP A 93 -24.06 3.30 5.17
C ASP A 93 -23.80 1.89 5.74
N GLU A 94 -24.72 0.95 5.51
CA GLU A 94 -24.60 -0.45 5.92
C GLU A 94 -23.53 -1.21 5.11
N ALA A 95 -23.46 -0.99 3.79
CA ALA A 95 -22.41 -1.57 2.95
C ALA A 95 -21.03 -1.02 3.32
N ARG A 96 -20.92 0.29 3.61
CA ARG A 96 -19.67 0.90 4.05
C ARG A 96 -19.21 0.34 5.40
N GLN A 97 -20.13 0.20 6.36
CA GLN A 97 -19.80 -0.37 7.67
C GLN A 97 -19.35 -1.83 7.59
N THR A 98 -20.02 -2.65 6.78
CA THR A 98 -19.66 -4.06 6.61
C THR A 98 -18.31 -4.22 5.91
N MET A 99 -18.02 -3.41 4.88
CA MET A 99 -16.70 -3.33 4.26
C MET A 99 -15.60 -2.88 5.23
N MET A 100 -15.86 -1.87 6.06
CA MET A 100 -14.91 -1.42 7.08
C MET A 100 -14.63 -2.51 8.12
N LYS A 101 -15.65 -3.25 8.56
CA LYS A 101 -15.47 -4.38 9.47
C LYS A 101 -14.66 -5.51 8.83
N ALA A 102 -14.96 -5.84 7.57
CA ALA A 102 -14.21 -6.86 6.82
C ALA A 102 -12.74 -6.44 6.61
N ALA A 103 -12.48 -5.18 6.27
CA ALA A 103 -11.13 -4.65 6.12
C ALA A 103 -10.35 -4.66 7.43
N ASN A 104 -10.98 -4.26 8.54
CA ASN A 104 -10.36 -4.31 9.87
C ASN A 104 -10.08 -5.76 10.31
N ALA A 105 -10.98 -6.69 10.03
CA ALA A 105 -10.76 -8.11 10.30
C ALA A 105 -9.62 -8.70 9.46
N ALA A 106 -9.55 -8.34 8.16
CA ALA A 106 -8.46 -8.75 7.28
C ALA A 106 -7.09 -8.19 7.75
N LEU A 107 -7.04 -6.93 8.20
CA LEU A 107 -5.84 -6.32 8.77
C LEU A 107 -5.40 -6.98 10.08
N ALA A 108 -6.36 -7.39 10.93
CA ALA A 108 -6.07 -8.12 12.16
C ALA A 108 -5.51 -9.53 11.88
N LEU A 109 -6.04 -10.24 10.88
CA LEU A 109 -5.52 -11.53 10.44
C LEU A 109 -4.12 -11.43 9.81
N GLN A 110 -3.77 -10.26 9.28
CA GLN A 110 -2.45 -9.98 8.70
C GLN A 110 -1.39 -9.60 9.75
N GLY A 111 -1.72 -9.66 11.04
CA GLY A 111 -0.78 -9.42 12.15
C GLY A 111 -0.41 -7.95 12.36
N VAL A 112 -1.22 -7.03 11.85
CA VAL A 112 -0.96 -5.59 11.91
C VAL A 112 -1.25 -5.07 13.33
N SER A 113 -0.38 -4.19 13.84
CA SER A 113 -0.47 -3.69 15.22
C SER A 113 -1.74 -2.87 15.47
N GLU A 114 -2.31 -2.98 16.68
CA GLU A 114 -3.51 -2.24 17.08
C GLU A 114 -3.33 -0.71 16.97
N SER A 115 -2.11 -0.22 17.20
CA SER A 115 -1.73 1.19 17.02
C SER A 115 -1.88 1.66 15.58
N PHE A 116 -1.54 0.81 14.61
CA PHE A 116 -1.69 1.12 13.19
C PHE A 116 -3.17 1.14 12.78
N ILE A 117 -3.97 0.19 13.27
CA ILE A 117 -5.42 0.16 12.98
C ILE A 117 -6.08 1.44 13.49
N LYS A 118 -5.76 1.89 14.71
CA LYS A 118 -6.26 3.16 15.28
C LYS A 118 -5.82 4.36 14.47
N ALA A 119 -4.55 4.41 14.07
CA ALA A 119 -4.03 5.50 13.24
C ALA A 119 -4.69 5.54 11.85
N LEU A 120 -4.94 4.37 11.24
CA LEU A 120 -5.62 4.25 9.96
C LEU A 120 -7.06 4.76 10.05
N GLN A 121 -7.82 4.31 11.06
CA GLN A 121 -9.19 4.76 11.30
C GLN A 121 -9.25 6.27 11.52
N TYR A 122 -8.36 6.81 12.36
CA TYR A 122 -8.29 8.25 12.60
C TYR A 122 -8.06 9.05 11.31
N THR A 123 -7.12 8.58 10.49
CA THR A 123 -6.81 9.20 9.19
C THR A 123 -8.01 9.12 8.25
N GLN A 124 -8.67 7.97 8.13
CA GLN A 124 -9.86 7.81 7.29
C GLN A 124 -10.99 8.74 7.71
N THR A 125 -11.27 8.84 9.01
CA THR A 125 -12.30 9.76 9.53
C THR A 125 -11.96 11.22 9.25
N LYS A 126 -10.72 11.63 9.48
CA LYS A 126 -10.27 13.00 9.17
C LYS A 126 -10.42 13.34 7.69
N HIS A 127 -10.03 12.43 6.81
CA HIS A 127 -10.17 12.63 5.37
C HIS A 127 -11.64 12.70 4.97
N ALA A 128 -12.51 11.85 5.52
CA ALA A 128 -13.95 11.89 5.26
C ALA A 128 -14.59 13.22 5.68
N GLU A 129 -14.24 13.76 6.86
CA GLU A 129 -14.70 15.07 7.32
C GLU A 129 -14.25 16.21 6.41
N ILE A 130 -13.00 16.17 5.94
CA ILE A 130 -12.44 17.20 5.04
C ILE A 130 -13.16 17.15 3.70
N ILE A 131 -13.36 15.96 3.13
CA ILE A 131 -14.06 15.77 1.85
C ILE A 131 -15.49 16.28 1.96
N LYS A 132 -16.22 15.92 3.02
CA LYS A 132 -17.60 16.40 3.25
C LYS A 132 -17.67 17.92 3.32
N LYS A 133 -16.73 18.56 4.02
CA LYS A 133 -16.65 20.04 4.09
C LYS A 133 -16.33 20.71 2.75
N LEU A 134 -15.68 20.00 1.83
CA LEU A 134 -15.41 20.49 0.48
C LEU A 134 -16.60 20.29 -0.47
N GLU A 135 -17.43 19.26 -0.24
CA GLU A 135 -18.64 18.99 -1.01
C GLU A 135 -19.81 19.90 -0.61
N ASP A 136 -19.91 20.31 0.66
CA ASP A 136 -20.94 21.24 1.17
C ASP A 136 -20.68 22.73 0.79
N LYS A 137 -19.69 23.02 -0.07
CA LYS A 137 -19.29 24.37 -0.50
C LYS A 137 -19.62 24.64 -1.97
#